data_AF-A0A150FYX2-F1
#
_entry.id   AF-A0A150FYX2-F1
#
_cell.length_a   1.000
_cell.length_b   1.000
_cell.length_c   1.000
_cell.angle_alpha   90.00
_cell.angle_beta   90.00
_cell.angle_gamma   90.00
#
_symmetry.space_group_name_H-M   'P 1'
#
loop_
_entity.id
_entity.type
_entity.pdbx_description
1 polymer ?
#
loop_
_entity_poly.entity_id
_entity_poly.type
_entity_poly.pdbx_seq_one_letter_code
_entity_poly.pdbx_strand_id
1 'polypeptide(L)'
;MVSALLSYIGSKLRNNGKARASASDLLWSFCGMFAAVMALGIMNLHVRSWPVVGEWHQQGLGLLLGSFGTLCVLIFGRPEAEAVRVWNLLAGHVIATATVLTLLHVLGPSVFSRSLAMAAMITAMLATDSVHPPGGALVLMAVDSAAIQRMDWWFMLYPSLAVTIAVLLPLGIAVNWLKRNVKFDFPADATSAPTSTSASPPLVPLVMPTPPPSPPSTPGLRPKLA
;
A
#
# COMPACT_ATOMS: atom_id res chain seq x y z
N MET A 1 -24.22 -17.75 3.97
CA MET A 1 -23.41 -16.77 4.73
C MET A 1 -22.07 -17.35 5.20
N VAL A 2 -22.04 -18.44 5.98
CA VAL A 2 -20.79 -19.01 6.55
C VAL A 2 -19.76 -19.41 5.47
N SER A 3 -20.19 -20.09 4.40
CA SER A 3 -19.29 -20.48 3.30
C SER A 3 -18.67 -19.28 2.55
N ALA A 4 -19.44 -18.22 2.30
CA ALA A 4 -18.94 -16.99 1.68
C ALA A 4 -17.93 -16.26 2.59
N LEU A 5 -18.21 -16.23 3.90
CA LEU A 5 -17.31 -15.68 4.91
C LEU A 5 -15.98 -16.47 4.97
N LEU A 6 -16.04 -17.80 5.00
CA LEU A 6 -14.86 -18.67 5.02
C LEU A 6 -14.04 -18.54 3.73
N SER A 7 -14.70 -18.46 2.57
CA SER A 7 -14.03 -18.22 1.29
C SER A 7 -13.33 -16.86 1.25
N TYR A 8 -14.00 -15.81 1.76
CA TYR A 8 -13.41 -14.48 1.84
C TYR A 8 -12.19 -14.47 2.75
N ILE A 9 -12.31 -15.03 3.96
CA ILE A 9 -11.20 -15.13 4.93
C ILE A 9 -10.05 -15.94 4.34
N GLY A 10 -10.32 -17.12 3.77
CA GLY A 10 -9.30 -17.96 3.14
C GLY A 10 -8.57 -17.25 2.00
N SER A 11 -9.27 -16.46 1.19
CA SER A 11 -8.66 -15.67 0.11
C SER A 11 -7.74 -14.56 0.62
N LYS A 12 -8.04 -13.96 1.77
CA LYS A 12 -7.27 -12.85 2.37
C LYS A 12 -6.09 -13.33 3.23
N LEU A 13 -6.23 -14.48 3.90
CA LEU A 13 -5.15 -15.09 4.68
C LEU A 13 -4.07 -15.72 3.79
N ARG A 14 -4.42 -16.12 2.57
CA ARG A 14 -3.47 -16.69 1.63
C ARG A 14 -2.51 -15.62 1.12
N ASN A 15 -1.36 -15.49 1.78
CA ASN A 15 -0.26 -14.66 1.34
C ASN A 15 0.46 -15.36 0.17
N ASN A 16 -0.16 -15.33 -1.03
CA ASN A 16 0.45 -15.83 -2.25
C ASN A 16 1.78 -15.08 -2.45
N GLY A 17 2.89 -15.81 -2.31
CA GLY A 17 4.24 -15.29 -2.13
C GLY A 17 4.59 -14.16 -3.11
N LYS A 18 4.52 -12.92 -2.63
CA LYS A 18 5.20 -11.81 -3.29
C LYS A 18 6.70 -12.00 -3.07
N ALA A 19 7.49 -11.83 -4.13
CA ALA A 19 8.94 -11.86 -4.05
C ALA A 19 9.42 -10.98 -2.88
N ARG A 20 10.35 -11.51 -2.09
CA ARG A 20 10.90 -10.83 -0.91
C ARG A 20 11.51 -9.50 -1.38
N ALA A 21 11.21 -8.41 -0.68
CA ALA A 21 11.78 -7.11 -1.02
C ALA A 21 13.31 -7.18 -0.95
N SER A 22 14.00 -6.54 -1.90
CA SER A 22 15.47 -6.46 -1.88
C SER A 22 15.93 -5.75 -0.60
N ALA A 23 17.09 -6.15 -0.05
CA ALA A 23 17.67 -5.49 1.11
C ALA A 23 17.90 -3.98 0.87
N SER A 24 18.24 -3.61 -0.37
CA SER A 24 18.32 -2.19 -0.78
C SER A 24 16.95 -1.48 -0.68
N ASP A 25 15.87 -2.13 -1.10
CA ASP A 25 14.52 -1.54 -1.02
C ASP A 25 14.07 -1.38 0.43
N LEU A 26 14.41 -2.34 1.29
CA LEU A 26 14.12 -2.29 2.72
C LEU A 26 14.84 -1.11 3.37
N LEU A 27 16.14 -0.95 3.09
CA LEU A 27 16.95 0.15 3.63
C LEU A 27 16.38 1.51 3.19
N TRP A 28 16.10 1.69 1.91
CA TRP A 28 15.55 2.96 1.43
C TRP A 28 14.16 3.27 1.97
N SER A 29 13.31 2.24 2.12
CA SER A 29 11.97 2.43 2.70
C SER A 29 12.06 2.78 4.18
N PHE A 30 13.00 2.18 4.93
CA PHE A 30 13.29 2.52 6.31
C PHE A 30 13.79 3.97 6.45
N CYS A 31 14.83 4.34 5.69
CA CYS A 31 15.40 5.68 5.72
C CYS A 31 14.36 6.74 5.32
N GLY A 32 13.54 6.47 4.29
CA GLY A 32 12.47 7.35 3.85
C GLY A 32 11.40 7.57 4.92
N MET A 33 10.88 6.48 5.51
CA MET A 33 9.91 6.54 6.60
C MET A 33 10.47 7.32 7.81
N PHE A 34 11.70 6.99 8.23
CA PHE A 34 12.37 7.66 9.34
C PHE A 34 12.54 9.15 9.07
N ALA A 35 13.06 9.52 7.89
CA ALA A 35 13.27 10.91 7.51
C ALA A 35 11.95 11.69 7.45
N ALA A 36 10.88 11.10 6.90
CA ALA A 36 9.59 11.77 6.81
C ALA A 36 8.96 12.00 8.19
N VAL A 37 8.92 10.97 9.04
CA VAL A 37 8.35 11.10 10.40
C VAL A 37 9.20 12.03 11.26
N MET A 38 10.53 11.99 11.12
CA MET A 38 11.44 12.92 11.80
C MET A 38 11.22 14.36 11.33
N ALA A 39 11.11 14.60 10.02
CA ALA A 39 10.83 15.93 9.47
C ALA A 39 9.50 16.49 9.99
N LEU A 40 8.43 15.67 9.98
CA LEU A 40 7.14 16.06 10.57
C LEU A 40 7.23 16.31 12.08
N GLY A 41 8.01 15.51 12.81
CA GLY A 41 8.24 15.67 14.23
C GLY A 41 8.97 16.99 14.55
N ILE A 42 10.06 17.28 13.84
CA ILE A 42 10.81 18.54 13.99
C ILE A 42 9.93 19.73 13.61
N MET A 43 9.18 19.64 12.51
CA MET A 43 8.24 20.66 12.09
C MET A 43 7.17 20.89 13.17
N ASN A 44 6.62 19.83 13.76
CA ASN A 44 5.63 19.92 14.84
C ASN A 44 6.14 20.64 16.09
N LEU A 45 7.44 20.55 16.38
CA LEU A 45 8.06 21.28 17.50
C LEU A 45 8.20 22.78 17.21
N HIS A 46 8.56 23.14 15.97
CA HIS A 46 8.82 24.53 15.58
C HIS A 46 7.57 25.29 15.15
N VAL A 47 6.56 24.60 14.62
CA VAL A 47 5.38 25.24 14.04
C VAL A 47 4.56 26.03 15.05
N ARG A 48 4.69 25.73 16.35
CA ARG A 48 4.04 26.47 17.44
C ARG A 48 4.49 27.93 17.56
N SER A 49 5.67 28.28 17.05
CA SER A 49 6.18 29.65 17.03
C SER A 49 5.91 30.39 15.73
N TRP A 50 5.27 29.74 14.73
CA TRP A 50 5.00 30.38 13.45
C TRP A 50 3.84 31.37 13.56
N PRO A 51 3.94 32.56 12.94
CA PRO A 51 2.95 33.63 13.13
C PRO A 51 1.58 33.32 12.54
N VAL A 52 1.48 32.47 11.50
CA VAL A 52 0.22 32.22 10.78
C VAL A 52 -0.53 30.99 11.33
N VAL A 53 0.19 29.92 11.64
CA VAL A 53 -0.39 28.61 11.99
C VAL A 53 -0.13 28.21 13.44
N GLY A 54 0.73 28.95 14.16
CA GLY A 54 1.18 28.58 15.51
C GLY A 54 0.04 28.52 16.51
N GLU A 55 -0.95 29.41 16.40
CA GLU A 55 -2.13 29.42 17.28
C GLU A 55 -2.89 28.09 17.22
N TRP A 56 -3.10 27.52 16.02
CA TRP A 56 -3.79 26.24 15.87
C TRP A 56 -3.03 25.10 16.55
N HIS A 57 -1.69 25.10 16.49
CA HIS A 57 -0.85 24.10 17.15
C HIS A 57 -0.80 24.25 18.67
N GLN A 58 -0.89 25.47 19.17
CA GLN A 58 -1.02 25.74 20.60
C GLN A 58 -2.37 25.25 21.14
N GLN A 59 -3.42 25.28 20.31
CA GLN A 59 -4.76 24.78 20.63
C GLN A 59 -4.91 23.25 20.53
N GLY A 60 -3.82 22.52 20.33
CA GLY A 60 -3.80 21.05 20.34
C GLY A 60 -3.86 20.40 18.96
N LEU A 61 -3.72 21.16 17.87
CA LEU A 61 -3.46 20.57 16.56
C LEU A 61 -2.02 20.00 16.55
N GLY A 62 -1.88 18.72 16.24
CA GLY A 62 -0.57 18.11 15.98
C GLY A 62 -0.39 17.88 14.49
N LEU A 63 0.83 17.93 13.98
CA LEU A 63 1.18 17.57 12.60
C LEU A 63 1.36 16.08 12.39
N LEU A 64 1.50 15.28 13.45
CA LEU A 64 1.61 13.83 13.37
C LEU A 64 0.23 13.17 13.33
N LEU A 65 -0.53 13.46 12.27
CA LEU A 65 -1.85 12.85 12.06
C LEU A 65 -1.69 11.39 11.65
N GLY A 66 -2.61 10.52 12.11
CA GLY A 66 -2.64 9.11 11.71
C GLY A 66 -2.78 8.91 10.19
N SER A 67 -3.42 9.87 9.51
CA SER A 67 -3.47 9.94 8.05
C SER A 67 -2.06 10.00 7.43
N PHE A 68 -1.20 10.88 7.92
CA PHE A 68 0.16 11.03 7.39
C PHE A 68 1.04 9.82 7.67
N GLY A 69 0.86 9.16 8.82
CA GLY A 69 1.52 7.88 9.08
C GLY A 69 1.17 6.82 8.03
N THR A 70 -0.12 6.67 7.72
CA THR A 70 -0.61 5.75 6.68
C THR A 70 -0.08 6.14 5.30
N LEU A 71 -0.06 7.44 5.01
CA LEU A 71 0.49 7.96 3.76
C LEU A 71 1.98 7.64 3.60
N CYS A 72 2.79 7.82 4.65
CA CYS A 72 4.21 7.42 4.64
C CYS A 72 4.36 5.92 4.35
N VAL A 73 3.52 5.06 4.96
CA VAL A 73 3.57 3.61 4.71
C VAL A 73 3.32 3.29 3.24
N LEU A 74 2.36 3.98 2.62
CA LEU A 74 2.06 3.79 1.19
C LEU A 74 3.20 4.30 0.30
N ILE A 75 3.65 5.55 0.51
CA ILE A 75 4.70 6.19 -0.29
C ILE A 75 6.00 5.38 -0.27
N PHE A 76 6.47 4.98 0.92
CA PHE A 76 7.77 4.31 1.05
C PHE A 76 7.67 2.80 0.84
N GLY A 77 6.58 2.18 1.27
CA GLY A 77 6.39 0.73 1.17
C GLY A 77 5.99 0.26 -0.23
N ARG A 78 5.12 1.02 -0.92
CA ARG A 78 4.59 0.66 -2.24
C ARG A 78 4.41 1.91 -3.11
N PRO A 79 5.51 2.54 -3.56
CA PRO A 79 5.45 3.74 -4.42
C PRO A 79 4.73 3.50 -5.75
N GLU A 80 4.70 2.26 -6.24
CA GLU A 80 3.99 1.83 -7.44
C GLU A 80 2.46 1.68 -7.24
N ALA A 81 1.95 1.79 -6.01
CA ALA A 81 0.53 1.64 -5.74
C ALA A 81 -0.27 2.80 -6.34
N GLU A 82 -1.44 2.50 -6.91
CA GLU A 82 -2.31 3.51 -7.52
C GLU A 82 -2.74 4.58 -6.51
N ALA A 83 -2.92 4.19 -5.25
CA ALA A 83 -3.24 5.11 -4.15
C ALA A 83 -2.15 6.18 -3.87
N VAL A 84 -0.92 5.99 -4.39
CA VAL A 84 0.22 6.92 -4.26
C VAL A 84 0.33 7.87 -5.46
N ARG A 85 -0.46 7.67 -6.52
CA ARG A 85 -0.53 8.63 -7.63
C ARG A 85 -0.87 10.02 -7.09
N VAL A 86 -0.19 11.04 -7.62
CA VAL A 86 -0.34 12.44 -7.15
C VAL A 86 -1.79 12.90 -7.25
N TRP A 87 -2.50 12.50 -8.30
CA TRP A 87 -3.94 12.75 -8.44
C TRP A 87 -4.74 12.20 -7.26
N ASN A 88 -4.60 10.91 -6.96
CA ASN A 88 -5.33 10.26 -5.87
C ASN A 88 -5.00 10.89 -4.52
N LEU A 89 -3.74 11.23 -4.31
CA LEU A 89 -3.29 11.90 -3.10
C LEU A 89 -3.94 13.29 -2.95
N LEU A 90 -3.94 14.14 -3.98
CA LEU A 90 -4.54 15.48 -3.89
C LEU A 90 -6.06 15.42 -3.85
N ALA A 91 -6.69 14.77 -4.83
CA ALA A 91 -8.15 14.65 -4.90
C ALA A 91 -8.71 13.92 -3.68
N GLY A 92 -8.00 12.89 -3.18
CA GLY A 92 -8.41 12.16 -2.00
C GLY A 92 -8.41 13.01 -0.73
N HIS A 93 -7.39 13.84 -0.50
CA HIS A 93 -7.37 14.77 0.64
C HIS A 93 -8.48 15.81 0.53
N VAL A 94 -8.70 16.38 -0.66
CA VAL A 94 -9.77 17.34 -0.92
C VAL A 94 -11.14 16.72 -0.67
N ILE A 95 -11.44 15.59 -1.29
CA ILE A 95 -12.74 14.91 -1.17
C ILE A 95 -13.00 14.53 0.29
N ALA A 96 -12.01 13.97 0.99
CA ALA A 96 -12.12 13.60 2.39
C ALA A 96 -12.46 14.81 3.28
N THR A 97 -11.66 15.87 3.18
CA THR A 97 -11.84 17.07 4.01
C THR A 97 -13.11 17.84 3.65
N ALA A 98 -13.42 18.01 2.36
CA ALA A 98 -14.65 18.67 1.92
C ALA A 98 -15.91 17.93 2.39
N THR A 99 -15.92 16.59 2.28
CA THR A 99 -17.08 15.79 2.70
C THR A 99 -17.29 15.88 4.21
N VAL A 100 -16.24 15.67 5.02
CA VAL A 100 -16.42 15.70 6.48
C VAL A 100 -16.78 17.09 6.97
N LEU A 101 -16.16 18.16 6.44
CA LEU A 101 -16.44 19.52 6.86
C LEU A 101 -17.87 19.93 6.49
N THR A 102 -18.34 19.59 5.28
CA THR A 102 -19.74 19.83 4.89
C THR A 102 -20.71 19.16 5.85
N LEU A 103 -20.47 17.89 6.17
CA LEU A 103 -21.35 17.11 7.04
C LEU A 103 -21.29 17.58 8.51
N LEU A 104 -20.14 18.05 8.97
CA LEU A 104 -20.00 18.69 10.28
C LEU A 104 -20.79 20.01 10.35
N HIS A 105 -20.86 20.80 9.28
CA HIS A 105 -21.66 22.04 9.25
C HIS A 105 -23.16 21.75 9.28
N VAL A 106 -23.61 20.74 8.54
CA VAL A 106 -25.04 20.44 8.41
C VAL A 106 -25.58 19.67 9.61
N LEU A 107 -24.79 18.74 10.17
CA LEU A 107 -25.27 17.77 11.17
C LEU A 107 -24.55 17.88 12.53
N GLY A 108 -23.48 18.66 12.62
CA GLY A 108 -22.62 18.70 13.80
C GLY A 108 -21.78 17.42 14.01
N PRO A 109 -20.91 17.41 15.03
CA PRO A 109 -20.11 16.23 15.38
C PRO A 109 -20.98 15.16 16.04
N SER A 110 -21.14 14.02 15.37
CA SER A 110 -21.89 12.87 15.88
C SER A 110 -21.42 11.56 15.24
N VAL A 111 -21.82 10.43 15.82
CA VAL A 111 -21.56 9.10 15.23
C VAL A 111 -22.23 8.99 13.86
N PHE A 112 -23.39 9.63 13.69
CA PHE A 112 -24.10 9.68 12.42
C PHE A 112 -23.34 10.48 11.36
N SER A 113 -22.91 11.71 11.67
CA SER A 113 -22.16 12.52 10.72
C SER A 113 -20.83 11.89 10.33
N ARG A 114 -20.15 11.22 11.27
CA ARG A 114 -18.94 10.42 10.99
C ARG A 114 -19.19 9.31 9.97
N SER A 115 -20.21 8.50 10.22
CA SER A 115 -20.53 7.35 9.37
C SER A 115 -20.96 7.81 7.98
N LEU A 116 -21.78 8.87 7.92
CA LEU A 116 -22.24 9.45 6.67
C LEU A 116 -21.11 10.12 5.89
N ALA A 117 -20.20 10.84 6.56
CA ALA A 117 -19.03 11.44 5.92
C ALA A 117 -18.09 10.38 5.35
N MET A 118 -17.85 9.27 6.07
CA MET A 118 -17.04 8.15 5.57
C MET A 118 -17.67 7.51 4.34
N ALA A 119 -18.99 7.27 4.36
CA ALA A 119 -19.73 6.70 3.24
C ALA A 119 -19.72 7.64 2.02
N ALA A 120 -20.03 8.92 2.21
CA ALA A 120 -20.04 9.91 1.14
C ALA A 120 -18.63 10.10 0.54
N MET A 121 -17.58 10.11 1.39
CA MET A 121 -16.20 10.21 0.95
C MET A 121 -15.82 9.04 0.03
N ILE A 122 -16.06 7.80 0.44
CA ILE A 122 -15.67 6.65 -0.38
C ILE A 122 -16.47 6.61 -1.68
N THR A 123 -17.77 6.95 -1.66
CA THR A 123 -18.58 7.06 -2.87
C THR A 123 -18.03 8.12 -3.83
N ALA A 124 -17.67 9.30 -3.32
CA ALA A 124 -17.09 10.36 -4.14
C ALA A 124 -15.73 9.95 -4.72
N MET A 125 -14.84 9.36 -3.91
CA MET A 125 -13.54 8.86 -4.37
C MET A 125 -13.65 7.77 -5.44
N LEU A 126 -14.67 6.90 -5.35
CA LEU A 126 -14.94 5.89 -6.37
C LEU A 126 -15.45 6.53 -7.67
N ALA A 127 -16.29 7.56 -7.56
CA ALA A 127 -16.80 8.28 -8.72
C ALA A 127 -15.70 9.06 -9.47
N THR A 128 -14.68 9.54 -8.76
CA THR A 128 -13.55 10.31 -9.33
C THR A 128 -12.30 9.48 -9.59
N ASP A 129 -12.35 8.16 -9.43
CA ASP A 129 -11.22 7.23 -9.51
C ASP A 129 -9.99 7.69 -8.70
N SER A 130 -10.24 8.22 -7.50
CA SER A 130 -9.23 8.86 -6.66
C SER A 130 -9.16 8.25 -5.27
N VAL A 131 -9.34 6.92 -5.18
CA VAL A 131 -9.31 6.20 -3.91
C VAL A 131 -7.96 6.40 -3.23
N HIS A 132 -8.01 7.04 -2.06
CA HIS A 132 -6.84 7.34 -1.25
C HIS A 132 -7.14 7.04 0.23
N PRO A 133 -6.75 5.84 0.71
CA PRO A 133 -7.08 5.40 2.07
C PRO A 133 -6.69 6.36 3.21
N PRO A 134 -5.57 7.13 3.14
CA PRO A 134 -5.27 8.14 4.16
C PRO A 134 -6.39 9.18 4.36
N GLY A 135 -7.19 9.46 3.32
CA GLY A 135 -8.35 10.34 3.42
C GLY A 135 -9.38 9.88 4.46
N GLY A 136 -9.58 8.56 4.61
CA GLY A 136 -10.48 8.03 5.63
C GLY A 136 -10.04 8.38 7.06
N ALA A 137 -8.73 8.38 7.34
CA ALA A 137 -8.22 8.82 8.63
C ALA A 137 -8.46 10.31 8.87
N LEU A 138 -8.38 11.16 7.82
CA LEU A 138 -8.69 12.59 7.95
C LEU A 138 -10.15 12.83 8.33
N VAL A 139 -11.08 12.07 7.74
CA VAL A 139 -12.52 12.16 8.09
C VAL A 139 -12.72 11.84 9.55
N LEU A 140 -12.20 10.71 10.04
CA LEU A 140 -12.35 10.32 11.44
C LEU A 140 -11.73 11.36 12.39
N MET A 141 -10.52 11.83 12.07
CA MET A 141 -9.83 12.83 12.87
C MET A 141 -10.56 14.18 12.90
N ALA A 142 -11.17 14.62 11.80
CA ALA A 142 -11.92 15.86 11.75
C ALA A 142 -13.18 15.81 12.61
N VAL A 143 -13.86 14.66 12.68
CA VAL A 143 -15.02 14.50 13.57
C VAL A 143 -14.61 14.37 15.04
N ASP A 144 -13.46 13.77 15.35
CA ASP A 144 -13.05 13.52 16.73
C ASP A 144 -12.25 14.67 17.37
N SER A 145 -11.60 15.52 16.58
CA SER A 145 -10.73 16.58 17.09
C SER A 145 -11.40 17.94 17.10
N ALA A 146 -11.65 18.47 18.30
CA ALA A 146 -12.15 19.84 18.48
C ALA A 146 -11.18 20.91 17.92
N ALA A 147 -9.86 20.64 17.91
CA ALA A 147 -8.89 21.54 17.28
C ALA A 147 -9.10 21.62 15.77
N ILE A 148 -9.36 20.48 15.12
CA ILE A 148 -9.65 20.43 13.67
C ILE A 148 -11.00 21.09 13.37
N GLN A 149 -12.04 20.83 14.18
CA GLN A 149 -13.36 21.45 13.98
C GLN A 149 -13.30 22.97 14.05
N ARG A 150 -12.48 23.55 14.95
CA ARG A 150 -12.28 25.00 15.06
C ARG A 150 -11.56 25.63 13.87
N MET A 151 -10.73 24.85 13.17
CA MET A 151 -10.08 25.33 11.95
C MET A 151 -11.03 25.40 10.76
N ASP A 152 -12.13 24.65 10.80
CA ASP A 152 -13.13 24.66 9.76
C ASP A 152 -12.48 24.33 8.38
N TRP A 153 -12.85 25.03 7.31
CA TRP A 153 -12.31 24.89 5.95
C TRP A 153 -10.80 25.08 5.86
N TRP A 154 -10.14 25.72 6.84
CA TRP A 154 -8.69 25.78 6.86
C TRP A 154 -8.05 24.41 6.97
N PHE A 155 -8.70 23.44 7.63
CA PHE A 155 -8.19 22.07 7.75
C PHE A 155 -7.86 21.43 6.40
N MET A 156 -8.64 21.74 5.36
CA MET A 156 -8.43 21.25 4.00
C MET A 156 -7.11 21.76 3.41
N LEU A 157 -6.80 23.05 3.60
CA LEU A 157 -5.55 23.64 3.11
C LEU A 157 -4.37 23.26 4.01
N TYR A 158 -4.54 23.41 5.32
CA TYR A 158 -3.52 23.18 6.33
C TYR A 158 -4.13 22.45 7.53
N PRO A 159 -3.56 21.34 8.02
CA PRO A 159 -2.31 20.73 7.57
C PRO A 159 -2.49 19.77 6.38
N SER A 160 -3.73 19.41 6.02
CA SER A 160 -4.05 18.32 5.07
C SER A 160 -3.27 18.39 3.75
N LEU A 161 -3.49 19.43 2.94
CA LEU A 161 -2.82 19.58 1.65
C LEU A 161 -1.40 20.12 1.78
N ALA A 162 -1.20 21.15 2.60
CA ALA A 162 0.07 21.86 2.73
C ALA A 162 1.21 20.92 3.17
N VAL A 163 1.00 20.09 4.19
CA VAL A 163 2.03 19.15 4.68
C VAL A 163 2.30 18.07 3.63
N THR A 164 1.24 17.57 3.01
CA THR A 164 1.34 16.54 1.98
C THR A 164 2.16 17.03 0.78
N ILE A 165 1.89 18.23 0.28
CA ILE A 165 2.58 18.81 -0.89
C ILE A 165 3.99 19.28 -0.52
N ALA A 166 4.17 19.96 0.61
CA ALA A 166 5.44 20.58 0.95
C ALA A 166 6.47 19.60 1.55
N VAL A 167 6.03 18.51 2.17
CA VAL A 167 6.90 17.59 2.90
C VAL A 167 6.85 16.19 2.28
N LEU A 168 5.69 15.54 2.34
CA LEU A 168 5.60 14.10 2.05
C LEU A 168 5.80 13.77 0.57
N LEU A 169 5.26 14.58 -0.33
CA LEU A 169 5.40 14.37 -1.76
C LEU A 169 6.88 14.53 -2.23
N PRO A 170 7.61 15.61 -1.88
CA PRO A 170 9.04 15.72 -2.17
C PRO A 170 9.89 14.59 -1.61
N LEU A 171 9.67 14.21 -0.34
CA LEU A 171 10.35 13.08 0.29
C LEU A 171 10.06 11.77 -0.43
N GLY A 172 8.80 11.54 -0.82
CA GLY A 172 8.40 10.38 -1.61
C GLY A 172 9.09 10.31 -2.96
N ILE A 173 9.15 11.44 -3.68
CA ILE A 173 9.85 11.55 -4.96
C ILE A 173 11.35 11.26 -4.78
N ALA A 174 11.99 11.87 -3.78
CA ALA A 174 13.41 11.69 -3.51
C ALA A 174 13.76 10.23 -3.19
N VAL A 175 12.99 9.59 -2.30
CA VAL A 175 13.21 8.18 -1.92
C VAL A 175 12.92 7.25 -3.10
N ASN A 176 11.86 7.51 -3.88
CA ASN A 176 11.56 6.70 -5.06
C ASN A 176 12.66 6.82 -6.12
N TRP A 177 13.20 8.02 -6.34
CA TRP A 177 14.35 8.23 -7.20
C TRP A 177 15.57 7.45 -6.70
N LEU A 178 15.82 7.46 -5.40
CA LEU A 178 16.95 6.78 -4.79
C LEU A 178 16.85 5.25 -4.90
N LYS A 179 15.64 4.69 -4.69
CA LYS A 179 15.35 3.26 -4.90
C LYS A 179 15.61 2.79 -6.33
N ARG A 180 15.34 3.65 -7.32
CA ARG A 180 15.52 3.33 -8.73
C ARG A 180 16.98 3.43 -9.19
N ASN A 181 17.73 4.38 -8.66
CA ASN A 181 19.08 4.71 -9.15
C ASN A 181 20.23 4.16 -8.29
N VAL A 182 19.99 3.86 -7.00
CA VAL A 182 21.03 3.37 -6.09
C VAL A 182 20.59 2.04 -5.51
N LYS A 183 21.14 0.96 -6.07
CA LYS A 183 20.92 -0.40 -5.57
C LYS A 183 22.15 -0.88 -4.83
N PHE A 184 21.93 -1.41 -3.64
CA PHE A 184 22.97 -2.09 -2.87
C PHE A 184 22.82 -3.60 -3.05
N ASP A 185 23.86 -4.22 -3.59
CA ASP A 185 24.02 -5.66 -3.52
C ASP A 185 24.56 -5.98 -2.13
N PHE A 186 23.65 -6.21 -1.19
CA PHE A 186 24.04 -6.85 0.05
C PHE A 186 24.40 -8.30 -0.30
N PRO A 187 25.60 -8.79 0.11
CA PRO A 187 25.89 -10.20 -0.02
C PRO A 187 24.79 -10.96 0.70
N ALA A 188 23.96 -11.69 -0.04
CA ALA A 188 23.12 -12.70 0.57
C ALA A 188 24.09 -13.61 1.33
N ASP A 189 23.85 -13.81 2.61
CA ASP A 189 24.78 -14.45 3.54
C ASP A 189 25.59 -15.59 2.90
N ALA A 190 26.86 -15.66 3.29
CA ALA A 190 27.77 -16.79 3.10
C ALA A 190 27.28 -18.10 3.78
N THR A 191 25.97 -18.30 3.87
CA THR A 191 25.26 -19.45 4.44
C THR A 191 24.42 -20.17 3.38
N SER A 192 24.57 -19.86 2.09
CA SER A 192 24.50 -20.93 1.09
C SER A 192 25.81 -21.72 1.16
N ALA A 193 25.99 -22.47 2.25
CA ALA A 193 26.92 -23.59 2.22
C ALA A 193 26.59 -24.40 0.95
N PRO A 194 27.58 -24.83 0.15
CA PRO A 194 27.30 -25.66 -0.99
C PRO A 194 26.47 -26.82 -0.46
N THR A 195 25.24 -26.95 -0.94
CA THR A 195 24.41 -28.13 -0.70
C THR A 195 25.30 -29.30 -1.06
N SER A 196 25.82 -29.98 -0.05
CA SER A 196 26.60 -31.17 -0.26
C SER A 196 25.73 -32.06 -1.12
N THR A 197 26.32 -32.55 -2.19
CA THR A 197 25.78 -33.52 -3.10
C THR A 197 25.15 -34.64 -2.29
N SER A 198 23.84 -34.56 -2.05
CA SER A 198 23.02 -35.71 -1.69
C SER A 198 22.98 -36.54 -2.96
N ALA A 199 24.02 -37.35 -3.15
CA ALA A 199 23.98 -38.47 -4.05
C ALA A 199 22.76 -39.32 -3.65
N SER A 200 21.68 -39.20 -4.42
CA SER A 200 20.66 -40.23 -4.43
C SER A 200 21.38 -41.57 -4.69
N PRO A 201 21.11 -42.64 -3.92
CA PRO A 201 21.68 -43.94 -4.26
C PRO A 201 21.27 -44.27 -5.70
N PRO A 202 22.16 -44.89 -6.50
CA PRO A 202 21.86 -45.17 -7.89
C PRO A 202 20.58 -46.01 -7.96
N LEU A 203 19.57 -45.49 -8.66
CA LEU A 203 18.39 -46.25 -9.02
C LEU A 203 18.85 -47.47 -9.83
N VAL A 204 18.72 -48.65 -9.24
CA VAL A 204 18.83 -49.93 -9.96
C VAL A 204 17.89 -49.83 -11.16
N PRO A 205 18.35 -50.03 -12.42
CA PRO A 205 17.47 -50.02 -13.57
C PRO A 205 16.43 -51.13 -13.40
N LEU A 206 15.16 -50.74 -13.32
CA LEU A 206 14.06 -51.69 -13.34
C LEU A 206 14.10 -52.39 -14.71
N VAL A 207 14.58 -53.64 -14.75
CA VAL A 207 14.55 -54.48 -15.94
C VAL A 207 13.08 -54.72 -16.28
N MET A 208 12.58 -54.01 -17.29
CA MET A 208 11.28 -54.26 -17.87
C MET A 208 11.32 -55.60 -18.61
N PRO A 209 10.41 -56.55 -18.37
CA PRO A 209 10.31 -57.75 -19.18
C PRO A 209 9.98 -57.35 -20.63
N THR A 210 10.71 -57.92 -21.58
CA THR A 210 10.51 -57.66 -23.00
C THR A 210 9.12 -58.11 -23.45
N PRO A 211 8.44 -57.33 -24.33
CA PRO A 211 7.15 -57.73 -24.87
C PRO A 211 7.29 -58.98 -25.76
N PRO A 212 6.27 -59.86 -25.80
CA PRO A 212 6.30 -61.06 -26.64
C PRO A 212 6.32 -60.71 -28.14
N PRO A 213 6.94 -61.56 -28.98
CA PRO A 213 7.06 -61.30 -30.41
C PRO A 213 5.70 -61.26 -31.11
N SER A 214 5.55 -60.33 -32.04
CA SER A 214 4.36 -60.15 -32.87
C SER A 214 4.16 -61.34 -33.83
N PRO A 215 2.90 -61.72 -34.12
CA PRO A 215 2.60 -62.85 -35.00
C PRO A 215 2.97 -62.55 -36.47
N PRO A 216 3.31 -63.58 -37.27
CA PRO A 216 3.73 -63.43 -38.65
C PRO A 216 2.60 -62.87 -39.52
N SER A 217 2.95 -61.92 -40.40
CA SER A 217 2.04 -61.33 -41.38
C SER A 217 1.73 -62.32 -42.51
N THR A 218 0.44 -62.63 -42.68
CA THR A 218 -0.08 -63.41 -43.81
C THR A 218 -0.01 -62.59 -45.12
N PRO A 219 0.49 -63.16 -46.23
CA PRO A 219 0.53 -62.46 -47.51
C PRO A 219 -0.74 -62.71 -48.35
N GLY A 220 -1.31 -61.65 -48.92
CA GLY A 220 -2.36 -61.71 -49.96
C GLY A 220 -3.57 -60.84 -49.60
N LEU A 221 -4.24 -60.12 -50.51
CA LEU A 221 -4.25 -60.08 -51.96
C LEU A 221 -4.46 -58.61 -52.39
N ARG A 222 -3.85 -58.18 -53.49
CA ARG A 222 -4.27 -56.97 -54.21
C ARG A 222 -5.52 -57.28 -55.05
N PRO A 223 -6.60 -56.49 -54.97
CA PRO A 223 -7.59 -56.45 -56.03
C PRO A 223 -7.14 -55.46 -57.11
N LYS A 224 -7.21 -55.93 -58.36
CA LYS A 224 -6.99 -55.16 -59.58
C LYS A 224 -8.14 -54.17 -59.84
N LEU A 225 -7.76 -53.04 -60.44
CA LEU A 225 -8.50 -52.09 -61.29
C LEU A 225 -10.02 -52.22 -61.45
N ALA A 226 -10.70 -51.08 -61.42
CA ALA A 226 -11.32 -50.48 -62.62
C ALA A 226 -11.27 -48.95 -62.50
#